data_AF-A0A7X8WXY6-F1
#
_entry.id   AF-A0A7X8WXY6-F1
#
_cell.length_a   1.000
_cell.length_b   1.000
_cell.length_c   1.000
_cell.angle_alpha   90.00
_cell.angle_beta   90.00
_cell.angle_gamma   90.00
#
_symmetry.space_group_name_H-M   'P 1'
#
loop_
_entity.id
_entity.type
_entity.pdbx_description
1 polymer ?
#
loop_
_entity_poly.entity_id
_entity_poly.type
_entity_poly.pdbx_seq_one_letter_code
_entity_poly.pdbx_strand_id
1 'polypeptide(L)'
;MSKNNKLIIIAGVILLTVLVAFQVISAPPKEITAYQLTVDGKGIFTVEDQTELEKMLVEYKEEYMPREIPEDAQLVKVDFLQQVEVQEVSIKPEEMNTLTDAKDKLYTKKEEATVIEVQPGDVFSTLANKNGITVKEAIKLNPHLNPERIYPGDKIIISPFKPSLDVVVEYEQTAIEPAPFKTIRENDSSMLRSQSKIIKKGIEGEKEVTYTIQAINGFVEKKTVLK
;
A
#
# COMPACT_ATOMS: atom_id res chain seq x y z
N MET A 1 87.21 14.02 57.89
CA MET A 1 87.19 13.33 56.58
C MET A 1 86.75 11.91 56.82
N SER A 2 85.53 11.54 56.40
CA SER A 2 85.26 10.61 55.27
C SER A 2 85.68 9.16 55.63
N LYS A 3 84.85 8.12 55.61
CA LYS A 3 83.55 7.90 54.97
C LYS A 3 82.94 6.65 55.63
N ASN A 4 81.61 6.64 55.66
CA ASN A 4 80.75 5.51 55.98
C ASN A 4 81.16 4.21 55.25
N ASN A 5 80.88 3.05 55.86
CA ASN A 5 80.28 1.94 55.13
C ASN A 5 79.29 1.21 56.04
N LYS A 6 78.01 1.39 55.69
CA LYS A 6 76.84 0.86 56.38
C LYS A 6 76.64 -0.62 56.03
N LEU A 7 76.30 -1.38 57.06
CA LEU A 7 75.79 -2.74 57.01
C LEU A 7 74.46 -2.76 56.22
N ILE A 8 74.38 -3.55 55.15
CA ILE A 8 73.15 -3.76 54.38
C ILE A 8 72.64 -5.16 54.73
N ILE A 9 71.66 -5.24 55.63
CA ILE A 9 70.82 -6.42 55.83
C ILE A 9 69.54 -6.15 55.04
N ILE A 10 69.41 -6.76 53.86
CA ILE A 10 68.17 -6.72 53.08
C ILE A 10 67.30 -7.86 53.60
N ALA A 11 66.48 -7.55 54.60
CA ALA A 11 65.31 -8.37 54.93
C ALA A 11 64.26 -8.08 53.86
N GLY A 12 64.15 -8.98 52.88
CA GLY A 12 63.13 -8.91 51.83
C GLY A 12 61.74 -9.16 52.41
N VAL A 13 60.99 -8.10 52.68
CA VAL A 13 59.55 -8.15 52.87
C VAL A 13 58.93 -8.20 51.48
N ILE A 14 58.58 -9.40 51.02
CA ILE A 14 57.78 -9.59 49.81
C ILE A 14 56.34 -9.22 50.18
N LEU A 15 55.98 -7.96 49.96
CA LEU A 15 54.60 -7.50 50.02
C LEU A 15 53.89 -8.04 48.77
N LEU A 16 53.25 -9.20 48.91
CA LEU A 16 52.41 -9.79 47.88
C LEU A 16 51.14 -8.93 47.76
N THR A 17 51.16 -7.93 46.87
CA THR A 17 49.96 -7.18 46.48
C THR A 17 49.08 -8.11 45.65
N VAL A 18 48.13 -8.77 46.30
CA VAL A 18 47.04 -9.46 45.61
C VAL A 18 46.20 -8.37 44.95
N LEU A 19 46.48 -8.13 43.66
CA LEU A 19 45.64 -7.34 42.79
C LEU A 19 44.33 -8.13 42.61
N VAL A 20 43.35 -7.87 43.46
CA VAL A 20 42.00 -8.40 43.26
C VAL A 20 41.47 -7.72 42.00
N ALA A 21 41.60 -8.41 40.86
CA ALA A 21 40.88 -8.04 39.65
C ALA A 21 39.39 -8.17 39.98
N PHE A 22 38.75 -7.06 40.34
CA PHE A 22 37.30 -6.98 40.43
C PHE A 22 36.78 -7.13 39.00
N GLN A 23 36.54 -8.36 38.58
CA GLN A 23 35.79 -8.65 37.37
C GLN A 23 34.42 -8.03 37.61
N VAL A 24 34.16 -6.87 36.99
CA VAL A 24 32.81 -6.32 36.92
C VAL A 24 32.04 -7.33 36.08
N ILE A 25 31.38 -8.27 36.76
CA ILE A 25 30.37 -9.12 36.14
C ILE A 25 29.22 -8.16 35.82
N SER A 26 29.28 -7.52 34.66
CA SER A 26 28.13 -6.84 34.09
C SER A 26 27.05 -7.90 33.95
N ALA A 27 25.96 -7.78 34.71
CA ALA A 27 24.77 -8.59 34.45
C ALA A 27 24.44 -8.48 32.95
N PRO A 28 24.02 -9.58 32.28
CA PRO A 28 23.55 -9.47 30.92
C PRO A 28 22.44 -8.41 30.88
N PRO A 29 22.45 -7.52 29.87
CA PRO A 29 21.43 -6.50 29.76
C PRO A 29 20.06 -7.17 29.80
N LYS A 30 19.13 -6.60 30.58
CA LYS A 30 17.80 -7.16 30.75
C LYS A 30 17.05 -7.04 29.43
N GLU A 31 16.85 -8.17 28.75
CA GLU A 31 16.01 -8.23 27.56
C GLU A 31 14.53 -8.25 27.94
N ILE A 32 13.69 -7.72 27.06
CA ILE A 32 12.24 -7.70 27.16
C ILE A 32 11.63 -8.26 25.88
N THR A 33 10.47 -8.89 26.03
CA THR A 33 9.64 -9.30 24.89
C THR A 33 9.05 -8.05 24.24
N ALA A 34 9.21 -7.95 22.93
CA ALA A 34 8.67 -6.87 22.09
C ALA A 34 8.19 -7.44 20.76
N TYR A 35 7.51 -6.62 19.96
CA TYR A 35 6.88 -7.01 18.70
C TYR A 35 7.46 -6.21 17.55
N GLN A 36 8.11 -6.90 16.63
CA GLN A 36 8.75 -6.32 15.46
C GLN A 36 7.82 -6.41 14.25
N LEU A 37 7.56 -5.27 13.62
CA LEU A 37 6.93 -5.23 12.31
C LEU A 37 8.00 -5.52 11.25
N THR A 38 7.77 -6.56 10.45
CA THR A 38 8.58 -6.87 9.28
C THR A 38 7.75 -6.70 8.01
N VAL A 39 8.41 -6.20 6.96
CA VAL A 39 7.83 -6.00 5.64
C VAL A 39 8.77 -6.64 4.64
N ASP A 40 8.29 -7.64 3.91
CA ASP A 40 9.08 -8.46 2.98
C ASP A 40 10.35 -9.02 3.67
N GLY A 41 10.22 -9.44 4.93
CA GLY A 41 11.30 -9.97 5.76
C GLY A 41 12.27 -8.94 6.34
N LYS A 42 12.08 -7.64 6.08
CA LYS A 42 12.90 -6.57 6.65
C LYS A 42 12.20 -5.93 7.86
N GLY A 43 12.87 -5.91 9.01
CA GLY A 43 12.40 -5.19 10.20
C GLY A 43 12.31 -3.68 9.97
N ILE A 44 11.14 -3.10 10.25
CA ILE A 44 10.89 -1.65 10.10
C ILE A 44 11.00 -0.94 11.45
N PHE A 45 10.29 -1.45 12.46
CA PHE A 45 10.31 -0.96 13.83
C PHE A 45 9.93 -2.08 14.80
N THR A 46 10.20 -1.84 16.08
CA THR A 46 9.85 -2.76 17.16
C THR A 46 9.22 -1.98 18.31
N VAL A 47 8.10 -2.45 18.85
CA VAL A 47 7.34 -1.79 19.93
C VAL A 47 6.95 -2.80 21.01
N GLU A 48 6.62 -2.30 22.20
CA GLU A 48 6.25 -3.13 23.35
C GLU A 48 4.83 -3.73 23.23
N ASP A 49 3.88 -2.95 22.71
CA ASP A 49 2.46 -3.33 22.70
C ASP A 49 2.03 -3.85 21.32
N GLN A 50 1.76 -5.17 21.24
CA GLN A 50 1.25 -5.82 20.04
C GLN A 50 -0.12 -5.26 19.61
N THR A 51 -1.00 -4.97 20.57
CA THR A 51 -2.37 -4.55 20.28
C THR A 51 -2.39 -3.18 19.61
N GLU A 52 -1.58 -2.24 20.12
CA GLU A 52 -1.44 -0.91 19.51
C GLU A 52 -0.77 -0.96 18.13
N LEU A 53 0.17 -1.90 17.92
CA LEU A 53 0.74 -2.15 16.58
C LEU A 53 -0.33 -2.67 15.61
N GLU A 54 -1.06 -3.71 15.99
CA GLU A 54 -2.09 -4.31 15.13
C GLU A 54 -3.19 -3.30 14.81
N LYS A 55 -3.61 -2.51 15.80
CA LYS A 55 -4.56 -1.41 15.61
C LYS A 55 -4.02 -0.37 14.62
N MET A 56 -2.75 0.00 14.71
CA MET A 56 -2.11 0.92 13.76
C MET A 56 -2.15 0.36 12.32
N LEU A 57 -1.94 -0.95 12.13
CA LEU A 57 -2.04 -1.57 10.81
C LEU A 57 -3.47 -1.56 10.26
N VAL A 58 -4.48 -1.72 11.12
CA VAL A 58 -5.89 -1.60 10.73
C VAL A 58 -6.23 -0.17 10.34
N GLU A 59 -5.89 0.82 11.17
CA GLU A 59 -6.08 2.25 10.87
C GLU A 59 -5.38 2.66 9.57
N TYR A 60 -4.17 2.14 9.33
CA TYR A 60 -3.44 2.35 8.08
C TYR A 60 -4.20 1.76 6.88
N LYS A 61 -4.73 0.53 6.98
CA LYS A 61 -5.54 -0.08 5.90
C LYS A 61 -6.76 0.77 5.58
N GLU A 62 -7.45 1.29 6.60
CA GLU A 62 -8.64 2.14 6.45
C GLU A 62 -8.34 3.46 5.71
N GLU A 63 -7.22 4.11 6.01
CA GLU A 63 -6.83 5.37 5.35
C GLU A 63 -6.66 5.22 3.83
N TYR A 64 -6.22 4.04 3.39
CA TYR A 64 -5.93 3.74 1.98
C TYR A 64 -7.01 2.92 1.28
N MET A 65 -8.18 2.76 1.92
CA MET A 65 -9.35 2.20 1.24
C MET A 65 -9.81 3.14 0.10
N PRO A 66 -10.34 2.59 -1.01
CA PRO A 66 -11.00 3.40 -2.03
C PRO A 66 -12.08 4.27 -1.40
N ARG A 67 -12.06 5.58 -1.70
CA ARG A 67 -13.05 6.54 -1.16
C ARG A 67 -14.48 6.26 -1.62
N GLU A 68 -14.59 5.66 -2.81
CA GLU A 68 -15.87 5.33 -3.44
C GLU A 68 -15.89 3.83 -3.72
N ILE A 69 -16.34 3.07 -2.72
CA ILE A 69 -16.79 1.69 -2.92
C ILE A 69 -18.31 1.77 -3.10
N PRO A 70 -18.87 1.24 -4.20
CA PRO A 70 -20.32 1.18 -4.40
C PRO A 70 -21.02 0.53 -3.20
N GLU A 71 -22.15 1.06 -2.75
CA GLU A 71 -22.86 0.54 -1.57
C GLU A 71 -23.30 -0.93 -1.74
N ASP A 72 -23.55 -1.34 -2.97
CA ASP A 72 -23.92 -2.70 -3.37
C ASP A 72 -22.71 -3.62 -3.60
N ALA A 73 -21.49 -3.10 -3.47
CA ALA A 73 -20.28 -3.90 -3.62
C ALA A 73 -20.05 -4.82 -2.42
N GLN A 74 -19.63 -6.05 -2.72
CA GLN A 74 -19.27 -7.04 -1.72
C GLN A 74 -17.76 -7.01 -1.51
N LEU A 75 -17.32 -6.60 -0.33
CA LEU A 75 -15.90 -6.58 0.04
C LEU A 75 -15.38 -8.01 0.16
N VAL A 76 -14.38 -8.37 -0.64
CA VAL A 76 -13.77 -9.71 -0.67
C VAL A 76 -12.50 -9.75 0.18
N LYS A 77 -11.64 -8.74 0.03
CA LYS A 77 -10.32 -8.71 0.70
C LYS A 77 -9.86 -7.29 0.96
N VAL A 78 -9.27 -7.05 2.12
CA VAL A 78 -8.48 -5.84 2.45
C VAL A 78 -7.17 -6.29 3.08
N ASP A 79 -6.06 -6.04 2.39
CA ASP A 79 -4.77 -6.50 2.86
C ASP A 79 -3.61 -5.61 2.41
N PHE A 80 -2.41 -5.93 2.87
CA PHE A 80 -1.19 -5.35 2.31
C PHE A 80 -0.76 -6.13 1.06
N LEU A 81 -0.20 -5.41 0.09
CA LEU A 81 0.43 -6.03 -1.07
C LEU A 81 1.76 -6.67 -0.69
N GLN A 82 2.51 -6.02 0.20
CA GLN A 82 3.74 -6.53 0.80
C GLN A 82 3.43 -7.61 1.85
N GLN A 83 4.41 -8.47 2.11
CA GLN A 83 4.32 -9.44 3.20
C GLN A 83 4.58 -8.73 4.54
N VAL A 84 3.49 -8.38 5.24
CA VAL A 84 3.54 -7.70 6.54
C VAL A 84 3.33 -8.71 7.65
N GLU A 85 4.32 -8.86 8.53
CA GLU A 85 4.27 -9.78 9.65
C GLU A 85 4.69 -9.11 10.96
N VAL A 86 4.05 -9.54 12.05
CA VAL A 86 4.40 -9.12 13.41
C VAL A 86 5.08 -10.30 14.08
N GLN A 87 6.35 -10.12 14.46
CA GLN A 87 7.16 -11.18 15.08
C GLN A 87 7.50 -10.81 16.52
N GLU A 88 7.30 -11.75 17.43
CA GLU A 88 7.75 -11.61 18.83
C GLU A 88 9.27 -11.77 18.90
N VAL A 89 9.95 -10.80 19.51
CA VAL A 89 11.41 -10.74 19.62
C VAL A 89 11.84 -10.39 21.05
N SER A 90 13.00 -10.89 21.47
CA SER A 90 13.66 -10.52 22.73
C SER A 90 14.74 -9.48 22.42
N ILE A 91 14.56 -8.24 22.87
CA ILE A 91 15.50 -7.13 22.61
C ILE A 91 15.76 -6.32 23.86
N LYS A 92 16.77 -5.44 23.81
CA LYS A 92 17.01 -4.49 24.89
C LYS A 92 16.02 -3.31 24.79
N PRO A 93 15.58 -2.73 25.92
CA PRO A 93 14.66 -1.59 25.90
C PRO A 93 15.15 -0.40 25.06
N GLU A 94 16.46 -0.14 25.02
CA GLU A 94 17.05 0.93 24.21
C GLU A 94 16.97 0.72 22.69
N GLU A 95 16.66 -0.50 22.23
CA GLU A 95 16.50 -0.84 20.81
C GLU A 95 15.03 -0.66 20.35
N MET A 96 14.09 -0.48 21.28
CA MET A 96 12.67 -0.26 20.96
C MET A 96 12.41 1.12 20.37
N ASN A 97 11.39 1.19 19.53
CA ASN A 97 10.81 2.44 19.06
C ASN A 97 9.63 2.83 19.96
N THR A 98 9.41 4.13 20.12
CA THR A 98 8.14 4.61 20.67
C THR A 98 7.03 4.39 19.63
N LEU A 99 5.77 4.35 20.07
CA LEU A 99 4.63 4.30 19.13
C LEU A 99 4.61 5.49 18.17
N THR A 100 5.12 6.65 18.59
CA THR A 100 5.22 7.84 17.72
C THR A 100 6.26 7.63 16.62
N ASP A 101 7.47 7.16 16.98
CA ASP A 101 8.51 6.85 15.99
C ASP A 101 8.07 5.74 15.02
N ALA A 102 7.33 4.75 15.53
CA ALA A 102 6.75 3.68 14.71
C ALA A 102 5.74 4.22 13.70
N LYS A 103 4.85 5.13 14.12
CA LYS A 103 3.94 5.84 13.22
C LYS A 103 4.72 6.65 12.19
N ASP A 104 5.70 7.46 12.58
CA ASP A 104 6.46 8.25 11.61
C ASP A 104 7.14 7.37 10.55
N LYS A 105 7.72 6.24 10.96
CA LYS A 105 8.31 5.26 10.03
C LYS A 105 7.27 4.64 9.09
N LEU A 106 6.08 4.30 9.60
CA LEU A 106 5.02 3.68 8.82
C LEU A 106 4.34 4.65 7.86
N TYR A 107 4.01 5.86 8.32
CA TYR A 107 3.30 6.88 7.53
C TYR A 107 4.22 7.74 6.68
N THR A 108 5.53 7.44 6.63
CA THR A 108 6.46 8.08 5.69
C THR A 108 6.02 7.77 4.26
N LYS A 109 5.44 8.78 3.59
CA LYS A 109 5.08 8.70 2.17
C LYS A 109 6.34 8.74 1.30
N LYS A 110 6.41 7.87 0.30
CA LYS A 110 7.50 7.90 -0.69
C LYS A 110 7.21 8.92 -1.79
N GLU A 111 5.96 8.97 -2.27
CA GLU A 111 5.51 9.91 -3.31
C GLU A 111 4.04 10.32 -3.09
N GLU A 112 3.74 11.61 -3.26
CA GLU A 112 2.35 12.13 -3.23
C GLU A 112 1.64 11.90 -4.56
N ALA A 113 0.30 11.84 -4.54
CA ALA A 113 -0.49 11.73 -5.77
C ALA A 113 -0.42 13.05 -6.56
N THR A 114 -0.27 12.93 -7.89
CA THR A 114 -0.38 14.09 -8.78
C THR A 114 -1.82 14.18 -9.26
N VAL A 115 -2.48 15.30 -8.93
CA VAL A 115 -3.87 15.58 -9.30
C VAL A 115 -3.94 16.91 -10.03
N ILE A 116 -4.68 16.94 -11.14
CA ILE A 116 -4.89 18.13 -11.96
C ILE A 116 -6.36 18.49 -11.94
N GLU A 117 -6.65 19.77 -11.71
CA GLU A 117 -8.00 20.31 -11.82
C GLU A 117 -8.27 20.77 -13.25
N VAL A 118 -9.31 20.22 -13.86
CA VAL A 118 -9.75 20.54 -15.23
C VAL A 118 -10.12 22.01 -15.33
N GLN A 119 -9.62 22.68 -16.36
CA GLN A 119 -9.91 24.07 -16.68
C GLN A 119 -10.83 24.19 -17.92
N PRO A 120 -11.49 25.34 -18.13
CA PRO A 120 -12.28 25.57 -19.34
C PRO A 120 -11.47 25.36 -20.62
N GLY A 121 -11.92 24.45 -21.48
CA GLY A 121 -11.27 24.12 -22.76
C GLY A 121 -10.30 22.94 -22.70
N ASP A 122 -10.08 22.36 -21.51
CA ASP A 122 -9.27 21.15 -21.38
C ASP A 122 -9.97 19.93 -21.99
N VAL A 123 -9.13 19.01 -22.49
CA VAL A 123 -9.56 17.71 -23.01
C VAL A 123 -8.79 16.63 -22.26
N PHE A 124 -9.50 15.60 -21.77
CA PHE A 124 -8.94 14.54 -20.93
C PHE A 124 -7.68 13.90 -21.54
N SER A 125 -7.72 13.56 -22.82
CA SER A 125 -6.60 12.93 -23.52
C SER A 125 -5.38 13.85 -23.62
N THR A 126 -5.59 15.15 -23.85
CA THR A 126 -4.50 16.14 -23.89
C THR A 126 -3.88 16.33 -22.51
N LEU A 127 -4.69 16.37 -21.45
CA LEU A 127 -4.20 16.45 -20.06
C LEU A 127 -3.36 15.21 -19.69
N ALA A 128 -3.84 14.00 -20.00
CA ALA A 128 -3.09 12.77 -19.77
C ALA A 128 -1.72 12.79 -20.48
N ASN A 129 -1.73 13.03 -21.79
CA ASN A 129 -0.51 13.01 -22.61
C ASN A 129 0.50 14.09 -22.19
N LYS A 130 0.03 15.31 -21.87
CA LYS A 130 0.88 16.41 -21.41
C LYS A 130 1.61 16.09 -20.10
N ASN A 131 1.03 15.21 -19.28
CA ASN A 131 1.60 14.76 -18.03
C ASN A 131 2.29 13.39 -18.11
N GLY A 132 2.56 12.91 -19.33
CA GLY A 132 3.42 11.76 -19.56
C GLY A 132 2.78 10.40 -19.29
N ILE A 133 1.46 10.33 -19.16
CA ILE A 133 0.73 9.06 -19.05
C ILE A 133 -0.16 8.83 -20.28
N THR A 134 -0.40 7.57 -20.61
CA THR A 134 -1.32 7.23 -21.70
C THR A 134 -2.77 7.51 -21.30
N VAL A 135 -3.63 7.77 -22.28
CA VAL A 135 -5.08 7.93 -22.04
C VAL A 135 -5.66 6.70 -21.32
N LYS A 136 -5.17 5.50 -21.65
CA LYS A 136 -5.61 4.25 -21.01
C LYS A 136 -5.25 4.21 -19.52
N GLU A 137 -4.03 4.60 -19.15
CA GLU A 137 -3.61 4.69 -17.74
C GLU A 137 -4.39 5.77 -17.01
N ALA A 138 -4.60 6.94 -17.63
CA ALA A 138 -5.41 8.00 -17.04
C ALA A 138 -6.86 7.53 -16.78
N ILE A 139 -7.49 6.83 -17.73
CA ILE A 139 -8.84 6.25 -17.53
C ILE A 139 -8.84 5.27 -16.36
N LYS A 140 -7.80 4.42 -16.27
CA LYS A 140 -7.67 3.44 -15.21
C LYS A 140 -7.56 4.09 -13.82
N LEU A 141 -6.82 5.19 -13.69
CA LEU A 141 -6.70 5.95 -12.45
C LEU A 141 -7.96 6.74 -12.10
N ASN A 142 -8.82 7.02 -13.08
CA ASN A 142 -10.02 7.83 -12.93
C ASN A 142 -11.28 7.09 -13.41
N PRO A 143 -11.60 5.90 -12.86
CA PRO A 143 -12.69 5.05 -13.35
C PRO A 143 -14.08 5.65 -13.15
N HIS A 144 -14.19 6.66 -12.28
CA HIS A 144 -15.42 7.41 -12.00
C HIS A 144 -15.67 8.54 -13.02
N LEU A 145 -14.67 8.91 -13.83
CA LEU A 145 -14.80 9.96 -14.84
C LEU A 145 -15.18 9.37 -16.19
N ASN A 146 -16.03 10.08 -16.92
CA ASN A 146 -16.19 9.85 -18.35
C ASN A 146 -15.13 10.64 -19.12
N PRO A 147 -14.14 9.99 -19.77
CA PRO A 147 -13.06 10.70 -20.47
C PRO A 147 -13.56 11.55 -21.65
N GLU A 148 -14.76 11.30 -22.17
CA GLU A 148 -15.38 12.10 -23.23
C GLU A 148 -16.14 13.33 -22.69
N ARG A 149 -16.41 13.38 -21.38
CA ARG A 149 -17.20 14.41 -20.72
C ARG A 149 -16.60 14.76 -19.37
N ILE A 150 -15.62 15.64 -19.40
CA ILE A 150 -15.05 16.31 -18.22
C ILE A 150 -15.52 17.76 -18.14
N TYR A 151 -15.60 18.30 -16.94
CA TYR A 151 -16.06 19.65 -16.64
C TYR A 151 -15.00 20.42 -15.86
N PRO A 152 -14.96 21.76 -15.99
CA PRO A 152 -14.10 22.59 -15.15
C PRO A 152 -14.33 22.33 -13.66
N GLY A 153 -13.25 22.11 -12.91
CA GLY A 153 -13.28 21.71 -11.51
C GLY A 153 -13.17 20.21 -11.25
N ASP A 154 -13.33 19.36 -12.29
CA ASP A 154 -13.07 17.92 -12.16
C ASP A 154 -11.60 17.68 -11.79
N LYS A 155 -11.35 16.68 -10.96
CA LYS A 155 -9.99 16.31 -10.52
C LYS A 155 -9.54 15.05 -11.24
N ILE A 156 -8.50 15.18 -12.05
CA ILE A 156 -7.88 14.07 -12.78
C ILE A 156 -6.60 13.65 -12.06
N ILE A 157 -6.57 12.40 -11.59
CA ILE A 157 -5.38 11.76 -11.06
C ILE A 157 -4.46 11.39 -12.23
N ILE A 158 -3.23 11.87 -12.16
CA ILE A 158 -2.15 11.57 -13.11
C ILE A 158 -1.22 10.50 -12.57
N SER A 159 -0.92 10.54 -11.27
CA SER A 159 -0.14 9.50 -10.61
C SER A 159 -0.75 9.18 -9.25
N PRO A 160 -0.87 7.89 -8.89
CA PRO A 160 -1.29 7.50 -7.55
C PRO A 160 -0.23 7.89 -6.52
N PHE A 161 -0.62 8.05 -5.26
CA PHE A 161 0.36 8.17 -4.18
C PHE A 161 1.02 6.81 -3.95
N LYS A 162 2.30 6.82 -3.57
CA LYS A 162 3.06 5.62 -3.19
C LYS A 162 3.43 5.73 -1.71
N PRO A 163 2.64 5.12 -0.83
CA PRO A 163 2.94 5.13 0.59
C PRO A 163 4.04 4.09 0.90
N SER A 164 4.37 3.90 2.18
CA SER A 164 5.43 2.94 2.55
C SER A 164 4.98 1.48 2.36
N LEU A 165 3.70 1.21 2.61
CA LEU A 165 2.99 -0.05 2.44
C LEU A 165 1.79 0.16 1.52
N ASP A 166 1.71 -0.65 0.47
CA ASP A 166 0.58 -0.62 -0.45
C ASP A 166 -0.58 -1.43 0.11
N VAL A 167 -1.77 -0.85 0.11
CA VAL A 167 -3.00 -1.52 0.54
C VAL A 167 -3.76 -1.98 -0.69
N VAL A 168 -4.05 -3.28 -0.74
CA VAL A 168 -4.85 -3.91 -1.79
C VAL A 168 -6.25 -4.20 -1.25
N VAL A 169 -7.25 -3.72 -1.98
CA VAL A 169 -8.67 -3.94 -1.72
C VAL A 169 -9.28 -4.67 -2.91
N GLU A 170 -9.95 -5.78 -2.65
CA GLU A 170 -10.69 -6.55 -3.64
C GLU A 170 -12.17 -6.55 -3.27
N TYR A 171 -13.02 -6.19 -4.21
CA TYR A 171 -14.47 -6.20 -4.04
C TYR A 171 -15.18 -6.64 -5.31
N GLU A 172 -16.35 -7.23 -5.16
CA GLU A 172 -17.23 -7.60 -6.25
C GLU A 172 -18.33 -6.57 -6.43
N GLN A 173 -18.62 -6.20 -7.67
CA GLN A 173 -19.71 -5.29 -8.00
C GLN A 173 -20.52 -5.85 -9.16
N THR A 174 -21.83 -5.80 -9.06
CA THR A 174 -22.73 -6.09 -10.18
C THR A 174 -23.08 -4.80 -10.92
N ALA A 175 -23.03 -4.84 -12.25
CA ALA A 175 -23.50 -3.74 -13.09
C ALA A 175 -24.46 -4.25 -14.17
N ILE A 176 -25.49 -3.46 -14.46
CA ILE A 176 -26.38 -3.69 -15.59
C ILE A 176 -25.76 -3.06 -16.84
N GLU A 177 -25.59 -3.85 -17.89
CA GLU A 177 -25.00 -3.43 -19.15
C GLU A 177 -25.95 -3.70 -20.33
N PRO A 178 -25.88 -2.88 -21.39
CA PRO A 178 -26.64 -3.14 -22.61
C PRO A 178 -26.22 -4.46 -23.26
N ALA A 179 -27.20 -5.28 -23.61
CA ALA A 179 -27.04 -6.53 -24.32
C ALA A 179 -27.49 -6.36 -25.79
N PRO A 180 -26.59 -6.51 -26.77
CA PRO A 180 -26.96 -6.33 -28.17
C PRO A 180 -27.90 -7.44 -28.64
N PHE A 181 -28.82 -7.09 -29.54
CA PHE A 181 -29.73 -8.05 -30.16
C PHE A 181 -29.10 -8.73 -31.37
N LYS A 182 -29.55 -9.96 -31.67
CA LYS A 182 -29.15 -10.69 -32.88
C LYS A 182 -29.85 -10.12 -34.11
N THR A 183 -29.12 -9.97 -35.21
CA THR A 183 -29.68 -9.64 -36.52
C THR A 183 -29.81 -10.92 -37.35
N ILE A 184 -31.03 -11.26 -37.77
CA ILE A 184 -31.30 -12.38 -38.68
C ILE A 184 -31.70 -11.79 -40.03
N ARG A 185 -31.12 -12.32 -41.11
CA ARG A 185 -31.47 -11.95 -42.48
C ARG A 185 -32.28 -13.06 -43.11
N GLU A 186 -33.43 -12.70 -43.67
CA GLU A 186 -34.29 -13.60 -44.44
C GLU A 186 -34.31 -13.11 -45.90
N ASN A 187 -34.18 -14.03 -46.85
CA ASN A 187 -34.14 -13.71 -48.27
C ASN A 187 -35.56 -13.72 -48.85
N ASP A 188 -35.96 -12.64 -49.52
CA ASP A 188 -37.23 -12.52 -50.23
C ASP A 188 -36.98 -12.34 -51.73
N SER A 189 -37.39 -13.32 -52.52
CA SER A 189 -37.20 -13.32 -53.98
C SER A 189 -37.95 -12.19 -54.72
N SER A 190 -38.94 -11.56 -54.08
CA SER A 190 -39.68 -10.44 -54.65
C SER A 190 -38.97 -9.09 -54.50
N MET A 191 -37.92 -9.02 -53.67
CA MET A 191 -37.14 -7.82 -53.42
C MET A 191 -35.89 -7.74 -54.31
N LEU A 192 -35.51 -6.53 -54.71
CA LEU A 192 -34.25 -6.32 -55.43
C LEU A 192 -33.06 -6.61 -54.51
N ARG A 193 -31.94 -7.08 -55.08
CA ARG A 193 -30.74 -7.48 -54.30
C ARG A 193 -30.16 -6.40 -53.40
N SER A 194 -30.31 -5.12 -53.77
CA SER A 194 -29.84 -3.97 -52.98
C SER A 194 -30.89 -3.43 -52.00
N GLN A 195 -32.10 -4.00 -52.02
CA GLN A 195 -33.19 -3.55 -51.16
C GLN A 195 -33.19 -4.35 -49.87
N SER A 196 -33.23 -3.65 -48.73
CA SER A 196 -33.44 -4.26 -47.41
C SER A 196 -34.64 -3.61 -46.74
N LYS A 197 -35.43 -4.40 -46.04
CA LYS A 197 -36.54 -3.91 -45.21
C LYS A 197 -36.41 -4.48 -43.82
N ILE A 198 -36.43 -3.62 -42.81
CA ILE A 198 -36.47 -4.05 -41.41
C ILE A 198 -37.89 -4.58 -41.15
N ILE A 199 -38.02 -5.89 -40.93
CA ILE A 199 -39.30 -6.54 -40.62
C ILE A 199 -39.66 -6.33 -39.16
N LYS A 200 -38.67 -6.47 -38.27
CA LYS A 200 -38.82 -6.26 -36.83
C LYS A 200 -37.58 -5.55 -36.31
N LYS A 201 -37.79 -4.40 -35.66
CA LYS A 201 -36.70 -3.67 -35.00
C LYS A 201 -36.24 -4.48 -33.77
N GLY A 202 -34.95 -4.73 -33.68
CA GLY A 202 -34.35 -5.28 -32.46
C GLY A 202 -34.44 -4.26 -31.33
N ILE A 203 -34.63 -4.74 -30.11
CA ILE A 203 -34.60 -3.93 -28.89
C ILE A 203 -33.37 -4.39 -28.13
N GLU A 204 -32.53 -3.44 -27.70
CA GLU A 204 -31.42 -3.76 -26.81
C GLU A 204 -31.97 -4.35 -25.51
N GLY A 205 -31.41 -5.48 -25.11
CA GLY A 205 -31.69 -6.04 -23.80
C GLY A 205 -30.76 -5.44 -22.76
N GLU A 206 -30.93 -5.88 -21.52
CA GLU A 206 -30.00 -5.63 -20.43
C GLU A 206 -29.43 -6.98 -19.97
N LYS A 207 -28.17 -6.99 -19.57
CA LYS A 207 -27.54 -8.13 -18.90
C LYS A 207 -26.94 -7.65 -17.59
N GLU A 208 -27.05 -8.50 -16.57
CA GLU A 208 -26.34 -8.32 -15.31
C GLU A 208 -24.95 -8.92 -15.45
N VAL A 209 -23.91 -8.16 -15.11
CA VAL A 209 -22.51 -8.60 -15.14
C VAL A 209 -21.89 -8.34 -13.78
N THR A 210 -21.30 -9.37 -13.18
CA THR A 210 -20.54 -9.22 -11.94
C THR A 210 -19.06 -9.07 -12.26
N TYR A 211 -18.45 -8.09 -11.63
CA TYR A 211 -17.04 -7.73 -11.77
C TYR A 211 -16.29 -7.96 -10.46
N THR A 212 -15.11 -8.55 -10.54
CA THR A 212 -14.11 -8.47 -9.47
C THR A 212 -13.21 -7.27 -9.75
N ILE A 213 -13.16 -6.34 -8.80
CA ILE A 213 -12.37 -5.12 -8.87
C ILE A 213 -11.27 -5.18 -7.81
N GLN A 214 -10.03 -4.98 -8.26
CA GLN A 214 -8.87 -4.85 -7.40
C GLN A 214 -8.41 -3.39 -7.45
N ALA A 215 -8.38 -2.75 -6.29
CA ALA A 215 -7.81 -1.43 -6.11
C ALA A 215 -6.53 -1.52 -5.26
N ILE A 216 -5.52 -0.73 -5.62
CA ILE A 216 -4.31 -0.57 -4.83
C ILE A 216 -4.24 0.90 -4.41
N ASN A 217 -4.11 1.15 -3.11
CA ASN A 217 -4.05 2.49 -2.53
C ASN A 217 -5.24 3.36 -2.96
N GLY A 218 -6.43 2.76 -3.03
CA GLY A 218 -7.65 3.45 -3.46
C GLY A 218 -7.80 3.65 -4.97
N PHE A 219 -6.83 3.26 -5.80
CA PHE A 219 -6.91 3.37 -7.27
C PHE A 219 -7.19 2.02 -7.92
N VAL A 220 -8.16 1.96 -8.83
CA VAL A 220 -8.53 0.71 -9.51
C VAL A 220 -7.39 0.22 -10.40
N GLU A 221 -6.82 -0.93 -10.04
CA GLU A 221 -5.72 -1.55 -10.75
C GLU A 221 -6.18 -2.60 -11.77
N LYS A 222 -7.25 -3.32 -11.45
CA LYS A 222 -7.77 -4.41 -12.28
C LYS A 222 -9.28 -4.53 -12.16
N LYS A 223 -9.95 -4.77 -13.29
CA LYS A 223 -11.37 -5.12 -13.37
C LYS A 223 -11.51 -6.38 -14.21
N THR A 224 -12.10 -7.43 -13.65
CA THR A 224 -12.26 -8.74 -14.29
C THR A 224 -13.71 -9.16 -14.27
N VAL A 225 -14.25 -9.68 -15.38
CA VAL A 225 -15.60 -10.25 -15.42
C VAL A 225 -15.59 -11.57 -14.65
N LEU A 226 -16.48 -11.70 -13.68
CA LEU A 226 -16.69 -12.92 -12.92
C LEU A 226 -17.78 -13.79 -13.54
N LYS A 227 -18.94 -13.20 -13.86
CA LYS A 227 -20.12 -13.87 -14.44
C LYS A 227 -21.01 -12.88 -15.19
#